data_AF-A0A955WNH5-F1
#
_entry.id   AF-A0A955WNH5-F1
#
_cell.length_a   1.000
_cell.length_b   1.000
_cell.length_c   1.000
_cell.angle_alpha   90.00
_cell.angle_beta   90.00
_cell.angle_gamma   90.00
#
_symmetry.space_group_name_H-M   'P 1'
#
loop_
_entity.id
_entity.type
_entity.pdbx_description
1 polymer ?
#
loop_
_entity_poly.entity_id
_entity_poly.type
_entity_poly.pdbx_seq_one_letter_code
_entity_poly.pdbx_strand_id
1 'polypeptide(L)'
;AGEVTGSVVGAQAGMQDNNWQIRAVVGGDFSWNRSNRFGTQDGVQLQLDAFLDGTAIYNDKTHLWSSRLDLEIGLLSPVAAEEQDRQFRTQTDRLFANSIYVYQLVPWFGPYGRVGLESQVLQREQWFDDAPRFVVDEGEGVRPGQEAVNRVKLGDPFAPLTLIQGAGGNFRILRTRPVELDIRAGVGGRQTLPNGLKVLTVRAGTEADPDVLTPVQGNESFGFEGTVVGLLRVWRIIGTTEFDGLVPVTDDQAIYTWRNQVSLRLASFISLNYRFNVVRNPNIGLGDEAQTEHDVQIRFSYNVF
;
A
#
# COMPACT_ATOMS: atom_id res chain seq x y z
N ALA A 1 -4.88 -24.31 0.48
CA ALA A 1 -5.04 -23.07 1.25
C ALA A 1 -3.85 -22.19 0.89
N GLY A 2 -4.03 -20.93 0.54
CA GLY A 2 -2.96 -20.09 -0.04
C GLY A 2 -3.57 -18.86 -0.68
N GLU A 3 -3.05 -17.67 -0.34
CA GLU A 3 -3.50 -16.30 -0.68
C GLU A 3 -4.50 -15.62 0.27
N VAL A 4 -4.10 -14.45 0.80
CA VAL A 4 -4.90 -13.52 1.61
C VAL A 4 -5.38 -12.42 0.70
N THR A 5 -6.67 -12.16 0.79
CA THR A 5 -7.40 -11.12 0.09
C THR A 5 -8.19 -10.39 1.17
N GLY A 6 -8.11 -9.06 1.18
CA GLY A 6 -8.50 -8.16 2.28
C GLY A 6 -9.99 -8.08 2.66
N SER A 7 -10.76 -9.17 2.68
CA SER A 7 -12.08 -9.17 3.33
C SER A 7 -12.07 -9.83 4.69
N VAL A 8 -12.93 -9.26 5.52
CA VAL A 8 -13.27 -9.74 6.85
C VAL A 8 -13.90 -11.14 6.75
N VAL A 9 -13.07 -12.15 7.08
CA VAL A 9 -13.45 -13.52 7.46
C VAL A 9 -13.87 -14.48 6.34
N GLY A 10 -12.91 -15.28 5.87
CA GLY A 10 -13.16 -16.60 5.28
C GLY A 10 -12.55 -17.71 6.12
N ALA A 11 -13.35 -18.31 7.01
CA ALA A 11 -12.99 -19.50 7.77
C ALA A 11 -12.60 -20.65 6.80
N GLN A 12 -11.33 -21.07 6.84
CA GLN A 12 -10.95 -22.42 6.46
C GLN A 12 -10.83 -23.26 7.73
N ALA A 13 -11.33 -24.48 7.66
CA ALA A 13 -11.32 -25.47 8.74
C ALA A 13 -9.87 -25.83 9.13
N GLY A 14 -9.33 -25.08 10.09
CA GLY A 14 -8.19 -25.43 10.92
C GLY A 14 -8.68 -25.49 12.36
N MET A 15 -8.21 -26.48 13.13
CA MET A 15 -8.61 -26.86 14.49
C MET A 15 -9.44 -25.81 15.26
N GLN A 16 -10.77 -26.01 15.24
CA GLN A 16 -11.76 -25.24 15.98
C GLN A 16 -11.76 -25.67 17.45
N ASP A 17 -10.85 -25.13 18.25
CA ASP A 17 -11.01 -25.08 19.71
C ASP A 17 -10.80 -23.66 20.27
N ASN A 18 -10.55 -22.69 19.39
CA ASN A 18 -10.33 -21.29 19.74
C ASN A 18 -11.02 -20.38 18.72
N ASN A 19 -11.62 -19.27 19.17
CA ASN A 19 -12.27 -18.27 18.31
C ASN A 19 -11.27 -17.47 17.44
N TRP A 20 -9.97 -17.77 17.56
CA TRP A 20 -8.88 -17.18 16.80
C TRP A 20 -8.56 -17.99 15.54
N GLN A 21 -8.38 -17.26 14.44
CA GLN A 21 -7.85 -17.75 13.17
C GLN A 21 -6.63 -16.91 12.86
N ILE A 22 -5.45 -17.51 12.99
CA ILE A 22 -4.17 -16.86 12.71
C ILE A 22 -3.59 -17.51 11.46
N ARG A 23 -3.06 -16.69 10.57
CA ARG A 23 -2.46 -17.12 9.32
C ARG A 23 -1.23 -16.31 9.02
N ALA A 24 -0.18 -16.97 8.55
CA ALA A 24 0.99 -16.29 7.97
C ALA A 24 1.38 -16.94 6.65
N VAL A 25 1.62 -16.12 5.64
CA VAL A 25 2.06 -16.54 4.32
C VAL A 25 3.34 -15.79 3.98
N VAL A 26 4.32 -16.52 3.49
CA VAL A 26 5.55 -15.96 2.93
C VAL A 26 5.71 -16.41 1.49
N GLY A 27 6.41 -15.62 0.70
CA GLY A 27 6.65 -16.00 -0.68
C GLY A 27 7.43 -14.97 -1.45
N GLY A 28 7.40 -15.15 -2.77
CA GLY A 28 7.92 -14.17 -3.70
C GLY A 28 7.14 -14.16 -5.00
N ASP A 29 7.30 -13.10 -5.76
CA ASP A 29 6.61 -12.95 -7.04
C ASP A 29 7.50 -12.33 -8.12
N PHE A 30 7.18 -12.71 -9.36
CA PHE A 30 7.67 -12.05 -10.55
C PHE A 30 6.54 -11.20 -11.09
N SER A 31 6.79 -9.90 -11.20
CA SER A 31 5.73 -8.95 -11.52
C SER A 31 6.08 -8.05 -12.70
N TRP A 32 5.02 -7.65 -13.40
CA TRP A 32 5.00 -6.71 -14.49
C TRP A 32 4.13 -5.55 -14.07
N ASN A 33 4.74 -4.39 -13.83
CA ASN A 33 4.05 -3.20 -13.37
C ASN A 33 4.01 -2.11 -14.45
N ARG A 34 2.90 -1.38 -14.50
CA ARG A 34 2.77 -0.07 -15.15
C ARG A 34 2.07 0.88 -14.18
N SER A 35 2.74 1.95 -13.81
CA SER A 35 2.18 3.02 -12.97
C SER A 35 2.44 4.39 -13.58
N ASN A 36 1.63 5.38 -13.20
CA ASN A 36 1.88 6.81 -13.40
C ASN A 36 2.11 7.52 -12.05
N ARG A 37 2.50 6.76 -11.01
CA ARG A 37 2.68 7.27 -9.67
C ARG A 37 3.97 8.09 -9.58
N PHE A 38 3.90 9.25 -8.93
CA PHE A 38 5.08 10.08 -8.74
C PHE A 38 6.16 9.36 -7.93
N GLY A 39 7.39 9.37 -8.46
CA GLY A 39 8.55 8.73 -7.85
C GLY A 39 8.60 7.20 -8.00
N THR A 40 7.80 6.63 -8.91
CA THR A 40 8.07 5.33 -9.56
C THR A 40 8.55 5.58 -10.99
N GLN A 41 9.44 4.76 -11.51
CA GLN A 41 9.89 4.88 -12.90
C GLN A 41 8.71 4.54 -13.84
N ASP A 42 8.29 5.51 -14.66
CA ASP A 42 7.27 5.26 -15.69
C ASP A 42 7.80 4.23 -16.69
N GLY A 43 7.08 3.13 -16.87
CA GLY A 43 7.46 2.11 -17.86
C GLY A 43 7.00 0.70 -17.51
N VAL A 44 7.53 -0.24 -18.28
CA VAL A 44 7.39 -1.68 -18.06
C VAL A 44 8.62 -2.16 -17.30
N GLN A 45 8.41 -2.77 -16.14
CA GLN A 45 9.49 -3.32 -15.33
C GLN A 45 9.25 -4.78 -15.00
N LEU A 46 10.33 -5.56 -14.93
CA LEU A 46 10.35 -6.93 -14.43
C LEU A 46 11.11 -6.94 -13.11
N GLN A 47 10.45 -7.32 -12.03
CA GLN A 47 11.03 -7.29 -10.69
C GLN A 47 10.85 -8.64 -9.96
N LEU A 48 11.68 -8.85 -8.95
CA LEU A 48 11.58 -9.97 -8.02
C LEU A 48 11.22 -9.44 -6.63
N ASP A 49 10.08 -9.86 -6.13
CA ASP A 49 9.55 -9.42 -4.84
C ASP A 49 9.61 -10.58 -3.81
N ALA A 50 9.83 -10.23 -2.55
CA ALA A 50 9.61 -11.09 -1.40
C ALA A 50 8.53 -10.48 -0.51
N PHE A 51 7.62 -11.30 0.00
CA PHE A 51 6.51 -10.82 0.82
C PHE A 51 6.23 -11.68 2.05
N LEU A 52 5.60 -11.05 3.04
CA LEU A 52 5.03 -11.64 4.25
C LEU A 52 3.62 -11.05 4.44
N ASP A 53 2.61 -11.92 4.39
CA ASP A 53 1.22 -11.57 4.68
C ASP A 53 0.78 -12.28 5.98
N GLY A 54 0.49 -11.50 7.01
CA GLY A 54 -0.01 -11.93 8.32
C GLY A 54 -1.47 -11.54 8.53
N THR A 55 -2.27 -12.45 9.08
CA THR A 55 -3.66 -12.17 9.46
C THR A 55 -3.99 -12.82 10.79
N ALA A 56 -4.66 -12.10 11.68
CA ALA A 56 -5.19 -12.60 12.93
C ALA A 56 -6.62 -12.14 13.11
N ILE A 57 -7.56 -13.10 13.15
CA ILE A 57 -8.99 -12.84 13.24
C ILE A 57 -9.51 -13.50 14.51
N TYR A 58 -10.16 -12.73 15.38
CA TYR A 58 -11.01 -13.25 16.44
C TYR A 58 -12.46 -13.04 16.02
N ASN A 59 -13.28 -14.08 16.05
CA ASN A 59 -14.68 -13.97 15.68
C ASN A 59 -15.56 -14.81 16.61
N ASP A 60 -16.33 -14.12 17.43
CA ASP A 60 -17.43 -14.64 18.23
C ASP A 60 -18.76 -14.03 17.74
N LYS A 61 -19.90 -14.44 18.32
CA LYS A 61 -21.23 -13.88 18.05
C LYS A 61 -21.27 -12.36 18.26
N THR A 62 -20.56 -11.85 19.26
CA THR A 62 -20.64 -10.43 19.66
C THR A 62 -19.40 -9.63 19.25
N HIS A 63 -18.25 -10.28 19.18
CA HIS A 63 -16.97 -9.60 19.01
C HIS A 63 -16.28 -10.06 17.73
N LEU A 64 -15.84 -9.10 16.93
CA LEU A 64 -15.03 -9.35 15.76
C LEU A 64 -13.79 -8.46 15.81
N TRP A 65 -12.63 -9.09 15.87
CA TRP A 65 -11.33 -8.44 15.71
C TRP A 65 -10.70 -8.97 14.42
N SER A 66 -10.18 -8.08 13.57
CA SER A 66 -9.31 -8.47 12.46
C SER A 66 -8.06 -7.61 12.45
N SER A 67 -6.90 -8.24 12.49
CA SER A 67 -5.59 -7.61 12.28
C SER A 67 -4.94 -8.17 11.02
N ARG A 68 -4.29 -7.31 10.25
CA ARG A 68 -3.56 -7.62 9.02
C ARG A 68 -2.20 -6.94 9.05
N LEU A 69 -1.20 -7.64 8.54
CA LEU A 69 0.15 -7.15 8.31
C LEU A 69 0.57 -7.59 6.91
N ASP A 70 0.95 -6.66 6.05
CA ASP A 70 1.57 -6.95 4.76
C ASP A 70 2.95 -6.28 4.76
N LEU A 71 3.97 -7.05 4.42
CA LEU A 71 5.32 -6.57 4.19
C LEU A 71 5.76 -7.07 2.81
N GLU A 72 6.20 -6.17 1.95
CA GLU A 72 6.63 -6.48 0.58
C GLU A 72 7.89 -5.69 0.26
N ILE A 73 8.93 -6.40 -0.18
CA ILE A 73 10.22 -5.83 -0.56
C ILE A 73 10.59 -6.38 -1.93
N GLY A 74 10.84 -5.47 -2.87
CA GLY A 74 11.11 -5.74 -4.27
C GLY A 74 12.46 -5.24 -4.70
N LEU A 75 13.21 -6.12 -5.37
CA LEU A 75 14.49 -5.80 -5.96
C LEU A 75 14.36 -5.82 -7.48
N LEU A 76 14.76 -4.70 -8.10
CA LEU A 76 14.94 -4.58 -9.53
C LEU A 76 16.41 -4.88 -9.85
N SER A 77 16.63 -5.85 -10.73
CA SER A 77 17.93 -6.04 -11.36
C SER A 77 17.94 -5.26 -12.68
N PRO A 78 18.68 -4.15 -12.80
CA PRO A 78 18.84 -3.49 -14.09
C PRO A 78 19.52 -4.46 -15.06
N VAL A 79 18.94 -4.64 -16.26
CA VAL A 79 19.60 -5.32 -17.38
C VAL A 79 20.55 -4.31 -18.02
N ALA A 80 21.60 -3.90 -17.30
CA ALA A 80 22.61 -2.99 -17.81
C ALA A 80 23.64 -3.76 -18.65
N ALA A 81 24.05 -3.18 -19.78
CA ALA A 81 25.04 -3.76 -20.70
C ALA A 81 26.47 -3.74 -20.11
N GLU A 82 26.74 -2.89 -19.13
CA GLU A 82 28.06 -2.71 -18.52
C GLU A 82 28.10 -3.27 -17.08
N GLU A 83 29.19 -3.96 -16.74
CA GLU A 83 29.36 -4.64 -15.44
C GLU A 83 29.35 -3.72 -14.22
N GLN A 84 29.62 -2.42 -14.40
CA GLN A 84 29.72 -1.45 -13.30
C GLN A 84 28.36 -0.94 -12.77
N ASP A 85 27.26 -1.19 -13.48
CA ASP A 85 25.91 -0.67 -13.12
C ASP A 85 24.90 -1.77 -12.71
N ARG A 86 25.39 -2.98 -12.40
CA ARG A 86 24.56 -4.11 -11.92
C ARG A 86 24.22 -4.03 -10.44
N GLN A 87 23.84 -2.85 -9.94
CA GLN A 87 23.42 -2.71 -8.55
C GLN A 87 21.92 -2.99 -8.44
N PHE A 88 21.54 -3.84 -7.47
CA PHE A 88 20.13 -4.07 -7.17
C PHE A 88 19.51 -2.76 -6.66
N ARG A 89 18.42 -2.33 -7.30
CA ARG A 89 17.67 -1.13 -6.93
C ARG A 89 16.40 -1.57 -6.23
N THR A 90 16.08 -0.98 -5.08
CA THR A 90 14.79 -1.24 -4.41
C THR A 90 13.68 -0.56 -5.19
N GLN A 91 12.68 -1.34 -5.62
CA GLN A 91 11.56 -0.85 -6.42
C GLN A 91 10.25 -0.89 -5.61
N THR A 92 9.97 -2.04 -4.99
CA THR A 92 8.84 -2.21 -4.09
C THR A 92 9.33 -2.15 -2.65
N ASP A 93 8.71 -1.32 -1.83
CA ASP A 93 8.91 -1.34 -0.39
C ASP A 93 7.64 -0.83 0.29
N ARG A 94 6.93 -1.78 0.90
CA ARG A 94 5.63 -1.53 1.53
C ARG A 94 5.53 -2.29 2.84
N LEU A 95 5.25 -1.53 3.89
CA LEU A 95 4.73 -2.00 5.16
C LEU A 95 3.30 -1.48 5.32
N PHE A 96 2.36 -2.39 5.48
CA PHE A 96 0.97 -2.08 5.77
C PHE A 96 0.53 -2.88 6.98
N ALA A 97 -0.01 -2.23 8.00
CA ALA A 97 -0.63 -2.89 9.12
C ALA A 97 -2.00 -2.27 9.38
N ASN A 98 -3.01 -3.08 9.63
CA ASN A 98 -4.35 -2.60 9.92
C ASN A 98 -5.00 -3.47 10.98
N SER A 99 -5.69 -2.85 11.93
CA SER A 99 -6.44 -3.53 12.97
C SER A 99 -7.81 -2.90 13.11
N ILE A 100 -8.85 -3.73 13.07
CA ILE A 100 -10.24 -3.32 13.23
C ILE A 100 -10.92 -4.17 14.29
N TYR A 101 -11.71 -3.51 15.12
CA TYR A 101 -12.59 -4.13 16.09
C TYR A 101 -14.03 -3.70 15.83
N VAL A 102 -14.96 -4.67 15.82
CA VAL A 102 -16.40 -4.46 15.63
C VAL A 102 -17.14 -5.15 16.78
N TYR A 103 -18.00 -4.40 17.46
CA TYR A 103 -18.94 -4.95 18.43
C TYR A 103 -20.30 -5.17 17.75
N GLN A 104 -20.65 -6.42 17.47
CA GLN A 104 -21.87 -6.77 16.74
C GLN A 104 -23.09 -6.64 17.66
N LEU A 105 -23.86 -5.56 17.47
CA LEU A 105 -25.15 -5.35 18.14
C LEU A 105 -26.22 -6.26 17.55
N VAL A 106 -26.20 -6.40 16.23
CA VAL A 106 -27.06 -7.29 15.44
C VAL A 106 -26.21 -7.93 14.32
N PRO A 107 -26.65 -9.05 13.72
CA PRO A 107 -25.81 -9.80 12.76
C PRO A 107 -25.28 -9.00 11.56
N TRP A 108 -25.96 -7.90 11.20
CA TRP A 108 -25.63 -7.02 10.07
C TRP A 108 -25.01 -5.68 10.47
N PHE A 109 -24.98 -5.31 11.76
CA PHE A 109 -24.53 -3.99 12.20
C PHE A 109 -23.87 -3.98 13.57
N GLY A 110 -22.85 -3.13 13.71
CA GLY A 110 -22.21 -2.84 14.98
C GLY A 110 -21.28 -1.62 14.89
N PRO A 111 -21.02 -0.91 16.00
CA PRO A 111 -19.97 0.10 16.04
C PRO A 111 -18.60 -0.56 15.79
N TYR A 112 -17.71 0.17 15.13
CA TYR A 112 -16.32 -0.23 14.92
C TYR A 112 -15.34 0.86 15.31
N GLY A 113 -14.11 0.44 15.58
CA GLY A 113 -12.93 1.27 15.62
C GLY A 113 -11.81 0.60 14.81
N ARG A 114 -10.99 1.38 14.13
CA ARG A 114 -9.84 0.91 13.34
C ARG A 114 -8.61 1.78 13.56
N VAL A 115 -7.45 1.15 13.44
CA VAL A 115 -6.15 1.80 13.33
C VAL A 115 -5.36 1.13 12.21
N GLY A 116 -4.79 1.94 11.33
CA GLY A 116 -3.95 1.53 10.22
C GLY A 116 -2.61 2.25 10.27
N LEU A 117 -1.59 1.60 9.75
CA LEU A 117 -0.24 2.12 9.62
C LEU A 117 0.26 1.75 8.22
N GLU A 118 0.74 2.74 7.48
CA GLU A 118 1.38 2.55 6.18
C GLU A 118 2.77 3.18 6.21
N SER A 119 3.76 2.48 5.68
CA SER A 119 5.15 2.92 5.67
C SER A 119 5.98 2.19 4.62
N GLN A 120 7.23 2.60 4.44
CA GLN A 120 8.28 1.87 3.72
C GLN A 120 9.34 1.41 4.74
N VAL A 121 9.91 0.21 4.66
CA VAL A 121 10.84 -0.28 5.69
C VAL A 121 12.28 0.16 5.45
N LEU A 122 12.67 0.29 4.19
CA LEU A 122 14.01 0.60 3.73
C LEU A 122 14.18 2.10 3.48
N GLN A 123 15.43 2.52 3.39
CA GLN A 123 15.78 3.87 2.96
C GLN A 123 15.40 4.05 1.48
N ARG A 124 14.74 5.17 1.17
CA ARG A 124 14.38 5.50 -0.22
C ARG A 124 15.51 6.25 -0.90
N GLU A 125 15.88 5.79 -2.09
CA GLU A 125 16.95 6.38 -2.90
C GLU A 125 16.45 6.57 -4.34
N GLN A 126 16.81 7.70 -4.95
CA GLN A 126 16.66 7.92 -6.38
C GLN A 126 18.00 7.65 -7.05
N TRP A 127 17.96 6.82 -8.09
CA TRP A 127 19.11 6.55 -8.95
C TRP A 127 18.96 7.36 -10.23
N PHE A 128 20.10 7.81 -10.75
CA PHE A 128 20.19 8.54 -12.00
C PHE A 128 21.18 7.83 -12.91
N ASP A 129 20.81 7.68 -14.18
CA ASP A 129 21.68 7.07 -15.18
C ASP A 129 22.81 8.05 -15.56
N ASP A 130 22.51 9.35 -15.60
CA ASP A 130 23.50 10.44 -15.70
C ASP A 130 23.46 11.29 -14.43
N ALA A 131 24.62 11.66 -13.86
CA ALA A 131 24.67 12.37 -12.59
C ALA A 131 24.10 13.80 -12.72
N PRO A 132 22.89 14.08 -12.20
CA PRO A 132 22.26 15.38 -12.40
C PRO A 132 22.88 16.40 -11.45
N ARG A 133 22.76 17.68 -11.82
CA ARG A 133 22.93 18.77 -10.85
C ARG A 133 21.60 18.95 -10.13
N PHE A 134 21.61 18.79 -8.81
CA PHE A 134 20.47 19.09 -7.97
C PHE A 134 20.80 20.19 -6.98
N VAL A 135 19.74 20.82 -6.48
CA VAL A 135 19.79 21.76 -5.37
C VAL A 135 18.84 21.30 -4.30
N VAL A 136 19.27 21.42 -3.05
CA VAL A 136 18.41 21.09 -1.92
C VAL A 136 17.76 22.38 -1.46
N ASP A 137 16.44 22.44 -1.58
CA ASP A 137 15.65 23.50 -0.98
C ASP A 137 15.36 23.11 0.47
N GLU A 138 16.03 23.75 1.43
CA GLU A 138 15.82 23.48 2.86
C GLU A 138 14.72 24.37 3.47
N GLY A 139 13.97 25.13 2.66
CA GLY A 139 12.93 26.07 3.10
C GLY A 139 13.46 27.41 3.65
N GLU A 140 14.74 27.48 4.06
CA GLU A 140 15.44 28.71 4.44
C GLU A 140 16.35 29.27 3.32
N GLY A 141 16.35 28.61 2.16
CA GLY A 141 17.20 28.93 1.03
C GLY A 141 17.64 27.69 0.27
N VAL A 142 18.12 27.92 -0.95
CA VAL A 142 18.55 26.90 -1.90
C VAL A 142 20.06 26.69 -1.71
N ARG A 143 20.49 25.51 -1.25
CA ARG A 143 21.92 25.16 -1.09
C ARG A 143 22.42 24.33 -2.27
N PRO A 144 23.59 24.64 -2.87
CA PRO A 144 24.19 23.80 -3.91
C PRO A 144 24.20 22.34 -3.46
N GLY A 145 23.55 21.46 -4.22
CA GLY A 145 23.60 20.02 -3.95
C GLY A 145 25.01 19.47 -4.20
N GLN A 146 25.25 18.22 -3.79
CA GLN A 146 26.51 17.55 -4.13
C GLN A 146 26.58 17.38 -5.65
N GLU A 147 27.61 17.96 -6.28
CA GLU A 147 27.84 17.78 -7.71
C GLU A 147 28.17 16.29 -8.00
N ALA A 148 27.53 15.73 -9.03
CA ALA A 148 27.87 14.46 -9.66
C ALA A 148 27.74 13.17 -8.80
N VAL A 149 26.66 13.01 -8.02
CA VAL A 149 26.28 11.71 -7.44
C VAL A 149 25.19 11.03 -8.27
N ASN A 150 25.40 9.77 -8.63
CA ASN A 150 24.43 8.91 -9.34
C ASN A 150 23.29 8.40 -8.44
N ARG A 151 23.29 8.79 -7.16
CA ARG A 151 22.32 8.37 -6.16
C ARG A 151 22.06 9.45 -5.13
N VAL A 152 20.79 9.69 -4.84
CA VAL A 152 20.33 10.64 -3.83
C VAL A 152 19.38 9.97 -2.86
N LYS A 153 19.57 10.22 -1.57
CA LYS A 153 18.63 9.80 -0.52
C LYS A 153 17.37 10.67 -0.56
N LEU A 154 16.22 10.02 -0.76
CA LEU A 154 14.90 10.66 -0.76
C LEU A 154 14.18 10.54 0.58
N GLY A 155 14.48 9.56 1.43
CA GLY A 155 13.80 9.43 2.72
C GLY A 155 14.51 8.45 3.64
N ASP A 156 14.31 8.62 4.95
CA ASP A 156 14.80 7.69 5.96
C ASP A 156 14.00 6.37 5.94
N PRO A 157 14.51 5.28 6.55
CA PRO A 157 13.68 4.12 6.85
C PRO A 157 12.38 4.55 7.55
N PHE A 158 11.26 3.92 7.20
CA PHE A 158 9.93 4.30 7.69
C PHE A 158 9.39 5.65 7.18
N ALA A 159 9.92 6.17 6.08
CA ALA A 159 9.44 7.37 5.42
C ALA A 159 8.56 7.06 4.18
N PRO A 160 7.39 7.71 4.02
CA PRO A 160 6.62 8.37 5.07
C PRO A 160 5.91 7.35 5.96
N LEU A 161 5.69 7.71 7.23
CA LEU A 161 4.85 6.94 8.14
C LEU A 161 3.46 7.57 8.17
N THR A 162 2.45 6.84 7.69
CA THR A 162 1.05 7.28 7.71
C THR A 162 0.26 6.50 8.75
N LEU A 163 -0.30 7.20 9.72
CA LEU A 163 -1.23 6.68 10.71
C LEU A 163 -2.66 6.96 10.26
N ILE A 164 -3.49 5.92 10.23
CA ILE A 164 -4.90 5.99 9.86
C ILE A 164 -5.71 5.58 11.09
N GLN A 165 -6.73 6.35 11.43
CA GLN A 165 -7.64 6.05 12.54
C GLN A 165 -9.06 6.25 12.06
N GLY A 166 -9.98 5.45 12.59
CA GLY A 166 -11.37 5.54 12.18
C GLY A 166 -12.32 4.93 13.19
N ALA A 167 -13.52 5.49 13.32
CA ALA A 167 -14.58 4.96 14.16
C ALA A 167 -15.95 5.28 13.57
N GLY A 168 -16.88 4.35 13.67
CA GLY A 168 -18.21 4.53 13.08
C GLY A 168 -19.08 3.29 13.14
N GLY A 169 -19.95 3.14 12.14
CA GLY A 169 -20.81 1.98 11.97
C GLY A 169 -20.29 1.02 10.89
N ASN A 170 -20.24 -0.28 11.20
CA ASN A 170 -19.91 -1.33 10.24
C ASN A 170 -21.20 -2.07 9.85
N PHE A 171 -21.47 -2.13 8.55
CA PHE A 171 -22.64 -2.74 7.94
C PHE A 171 -22.20 -3.95 7.11
N ARG A 172 -22.66 -5.13 7.50
CA ARG A 172 -22.41 -6.37 6.77
C ARG A 172 -23.58 -6.62 5.82
N ILE A 173 -23.39 -6.27 4.56
CA ILE A 173 -24.44 -6.23 3.53
C ILE A 173 -24.74 -7.62 3.00
N LEU A 174 -23.70 -8.36 2.64
CA LEU A 174 -23.83 -9.70 2.09
C LEU A 174 -22.75 -10.61 2.68
N ARG A 175 -23.16 -11.80 3.14
CA ARG A 175 -22.23 -12.82 3.62
C ARG A 175 -22.66 -14.19 3.14
N THR A 176 -22.15 -14.56 1.98
CA THR A 176 -22.37 -15.86 1.35
C THR A 176 -21.02 -16.51 1.10
N ARG A 177 -21.00 -17.82 0.85
CA ARG A 177 -19.74 -18.52 0.50
C ARG A 177 -19.00 -17.90 -0.70
N PRO A 178 -19.68 -17.53 -1.80
CA PRO A 178 -18.99 -16.93 -2.95
C PRO A 178 -18.82 -15.42 -2.86
N VAL A 179 -19.59 -14.69 -2.05
CA VAL A 179 -19.56 -13.23 -2.01
C VAL A 179 -19.69 -12.70 -0.59
N GLU A 180 -18.78 -11.80 -0.23
CA GLU A 180 -18.80 -11.01 1.00
C GLU A 180 -18.75 -9.52 0.64
N LEU A 181 -19.55 -8.71 1.33
CA LEU A 181 -19.58 -7.26 1.16
C LEU A 181 -19.85 -6.58 2.51
N ASP A 182 -18.92 -5.73 2.92
CA ASP A 182 -19.01 -4.89 4.11
C ASP A 182 -18.87 -3.41 3.72
N ILE A 183 -19.65 -2.56 4.37
CA ILE A 183 -19.60 -1.10 4.24
C ILE A 183 -19.35 -0.51 5.62
N ARG A 184 -18.49 0.51 5.70
CA ARG A 184 -18.21 1.26 6.91
C ARG A 184 -18.38 2.74 6.63
N ALA A 185 -18.94 3.44 7.60
CA ALA A 185 -19.08 4.89 7.54
C ALA A 185 -18.89 5.46 8.94
N GLY A 186 -18.19 6.59 9.03
CA GLY A 186 -17.83 7.16 10.31
C GLY A 186 -17.02 8.44 10.21
N VAL A 187 -16.22 8.67 11.25
CA VAL A 187 -15.21 9.72 11.28
C VAL A 187 -13.83 9.08 11.32
N GLY A 188 -12.88 9.71 10.64
CA GLY A 188 -11.52 9.20 10.54
C GLY A 188 -10.49 10.31 10.54
N GLY A 189 -9.26 9.93 10.89
CA GLY A 189 -8.08 10.78 10.88
C GLY A 189 -6.97 10.11 10.09
N ARG A 190 -6.20 10.90 9.35
CA ARG A 190 -4.97 10.48 8.68
C ARG A 190 -3.87 11.46 9.03
N GLN A 191 -2.76 10.94 9.55
CA GLN A 191 -1.57 11.72 9.87
C GLN A 191 -0.39 11.13 9.12
N THR A 192 0.27 11.93 8.30
CA THR A 192 1.47 11.53 7.55
C THR A 192 2.67 12.25 8.14
N LEU A 193 3.60 11.45 8.66
CA LEU A 193 4.90 11.88 9.16
C LEU A 193 5.93 11.62 8.05
N PRO A 194 6.49 12.67 7.42
CA PRO A 194 7.38 12.50 6.27
C PRO A 194 8.69 11.79 6.63
N ASN A 195 9.20 11.98 7.85
CA ASN A 195 10.46 11.38 8.31
C ASN A 195 11.63 11.58 7.32
N GLY A 196 11.99 12.84 7.07
CA GLY A 196 13.09 13.16 6.14
C GLY A 196 12.77 12.93 4.66
N LEU A 197 11.52 12.61 4.31
CA LEU A 197 11.08 12.45 2.93
C LEU A 197 11.26 13.76 2.14
N LYS A 198 11.84 13.63 0.96
CA LYS A 198 12.06 14.67 -0.04
C LYS A 198 11.47 14.23 -1.36
N VAL A 199 10.90 15.18 -2.09
CA VAL A 199 10.43 14.99 -3.47
C VAL A 199 11.41 15.65 -4.41
N LEU A 200 11.79 14.92 -5.46
CA LEU A 200 12.55 15.45 -6.57
C LEU A 200 11.59 16.09 -7.58
N THR A 201 11.73 17.38 -7.82
CA THR A 201 11.02 18.09 -8.88
C THR A 201 11.97 18.31 -10.05
N VAL A 202 11.72 17.57 -11.13
CA VAL A 202 12.47 17.71 -12.39
C VAL A 202 11.97 18.96 -13.10
N ARG A 203 12.85 19.94 -13.32
CA ARG A 203 12.49 21.16 -14.06
C ARG A 203 12.79 20.98 -15.54
N ALA A 204 11.76 21.07 -16.37
CA ALA A 204 11.91 21.02 -17.82
C ALA A 204 12.49 22.35 -18.32
N GLY A 205 13.82 22.47 -18.41
CA GLY A 205 14.41 23.65 -19.05
C GLY A 205 15.93 23.77 -18.97
N THR A 206 16.65 23.24 -19.97
CA THR A 206 18.09 23.51 -20.25
C THR A 206 19.09 23.19 -19.13
N GLU A 207 20.37 22.96 -19.46
CA GLU A 207 21.47 22.68 -18.50
C GLU A 207 21.63 23.73 -17.38
N ALA A 208 20.89 24.84 -17.43
CA ALA A 208 20.96 25.95 -16.49
C ALA A 208 19.98 25.84 -15.30
N ASP A 209 18.92 25.03 -15.36
CA ASP A 209 17.97 24.85 -14.25
C ASP A 209 18.19 23.49 -13.56
N PRO A 210 18.84 23.47 -12.38
CA PRO A 210 19.06 22.24 -11.64
C PRO A 210 17.76 21.67 -11.05
N ASP A 211 17.70 20.35 -10.92
CA ASP A 211 16.59 19.66 -10.26
C ASP A 211 16.52 20.05 -8.78
N VAL A 212 15.31 20.10 -8.21
CA VAL A 212 15.12 20.57 -6.83
C VAL A 212 14.63 19.44 -5.95
N LEU A 213 15.34 19.20 -4.85
CA LEU A 213 14.90 18.33 -3.77
C LEU A 213 14.21 19.17 -2.70
N THR A 214 12.90 18.96 -2.55
CA THR A 214 12.08 19.71 -1.60
C THR A 214 11.62 18.78 -0.47
N PRO A 215 11.79 19.15 0.82
CA PRO A 215 11.27 18.37 1.93
C PRO A 215 9.74 18.31 1.88
N VAL A 216 9.20 17.12 2.05
CA VAL A 216 7.75 16.93 2.18
C VAL A 216 7.36 17.36 3.59
N GLN A 217 6.33 18.20 3.67
CA GLN A 217 5.76 18.61 4.95
C GLN A 217 4.78 17.58 5.46
N GLY A 218 4.72 17.44 6.78
CA GLY A 218 3.73 16.56 7.41
C GLY A 218 2.32 17.09 7.19
N ASN A 219 1.37 16.17 7.17
CA ASN A 219 -0.03 16.53 7.02
C ASN A 219 -0.90 15.76 8.01
N GLU A 220 -1.93 16.43 8.50
CA GLU A 220 -3.00 15.83 9.28
C GLU A 220 -4.34 16.17 8.65
N SER A 221 -5.23 15.18 8.58
CA SER A 221 -6.54 15.36 7.99
C SER A 221 -7.55 14.58 8.80
N PHE A 222 -8.64 15.26 9.20
CA PHE A 222 -9.73 14.67 9.96
C PHE A 222 -11.05 14.95 9.25
N GLY A 223 -11.93 13.97 9.19
CA GLY A 223 -13.27 14.17 8.66
C GLY A 223 -14.08 12.90 8.51
N PHE A 224 -15.00 12.89 7.54
CA PHE A 224 -15.91 11.78 7.32
C PHE A 224 -15.21 10.67 6.53
N GLU A 225 -15.24 9.45 7.04
CA GLU A 225 -14.70 8.29 6.36
C GLU A 225 -15.78 7.35 5.83
N GLY A 226 -15.49 6.71 4.69
CA GLY A 226 -16.32 5.68 4.09
C GLY A 226 -15.45 4.59 3.50
N THR A 227 -15.69 3.34 3.90
CA THR A 227 -14.97 2.16 3.39
C THR A 227 -15.93 1.16 2.79
N VAL A 228 -15.60 0.59 1.64
CA VAL A 228 -16.31 -0.56 1.04
C VAL A 228 -15.31 -1.68 0.85
N VAL A 229 -15.59 -2.85 1.43
CA VAL A 229 -14.76 -4.04 1.32
C VAL A 229 -15.58 -5.15 0.70
N GLY A 230 -15.16 -5.64 -0.45
CA GLY A 230 -15.82 -6.71 -1.18
C GLY A 230 -14.87 -7.85 -1.47
N LEU A 231 -15.41 -9.06 -1.45
CA LEU A 231 -14.70 -10.26 -1.85
C LEU A 231 -15.61 -11.20 -2.64
N LEU A 232 -15.03 -11.74 -3.69
CA LEU A 232 -15.59 -12.76 -4.55
C LEU A 232 -14.73 -14.02 -4.50
N ARG A 233 -15.35 -15.19 -4.30
CA ARG A 233 -14.73 -16.52 -4.40
C ARG A 233 -15.54 -17.38 -5.35
N VAL A 234 -15.07 -17.51 -6.59
CA VAL A 234 -15.72 -18.31 -7.62
C VAL A 234 -14.69 -19.24 -8.24
N TRP A 235 -14.87 -20.55 -8.04
CA TRP A 235 -13.97 -21.57 -8.55
C TRP A 235 -12.52 -21.39 -8.06
N ARG A 236 -11.59 -21.15 -8.98
CA ARG A 236 -10.16 -20.89 -8.72
C ARG A 236 -9.84 -19.39 -8.72
N ILE A 237 -10.86 -18.54 -8.83
CA ILE A 237 -10.74 -17.08 -8.87
C ILE A 237 -11.13 -16.52 -7.51
N ILE A 238 -10.26 -15.66 -6.98
CA ILE A 238 -10.52 -14.87 -5.79
C ILE A 238 -10.36 -13.41 -6.19
N GLY A 239 -11.41 -12.62 -6.00
CA GLY A 239 -11.40 -11.18 -6.29
C GLY A 239 -11.62 -10.39 -5.02
N THR A 240 -10.89 -9.29 -4.84
CA THR A 240 -11.14 -8.29 -3.79
C THR A 240 -11.22 -6.89 -4.34
N THR A 241 -12.02 -6.09 -3.66
CA THR A 241 -12.13 -4.65 -3.84
C THR A 241 -12.17 -4.00 -2.46
N GLU A 242 -11.35 -2.99 -2.26
CA GLU A 242 -11.30 -2.18 -1.05
C GLU A 242 -11.25 -0.71 -1.46
N PHE A 243 -12.34 0.00 -1.23
CA PHE A 243 -12.40 1.46 -1.37
C PHE A 243 -12.32 2.06 0.03
N ASP A 244 -11.43 3.03 0.26
CA ASP A 244 -11.31 3.78 1.50
C ASP A 244 -11.20 5.28 1.19
N GLY A 245 -12.26 6.03 1.51
CA GLY A 245 -12.36 7.46 1.29
C GLY A 245 -12.39 8.23 2.61
N LEU A 246 -11.73 9.39 2.63
CA LEU A 246 -11.80 10.40 3.68
C LEU A 246 -12.14 11.74 3.02
N VAL A 247 -13.19 12.39 3.50
CA VAL A 247 -13.54 13.77 3.16
C VAL A 247 -13.16 14.63 4.37
N PRO A 248 -12.04 15.37 4.32
CA PRO A 248 -11.63 16.22 5.43
C PRO A 248 -12.67 17.31 5.73
N VAL A 249 -12.73 17.76 6.98
CA VAL A 249 -13.60 18.88 7.39
C VAL A 249 -12.93 20.23 7.14
N THR A 250 -11.60 20.25 7.16
CA THR A 250 -10.78 21.47 7.02
C THR A 250 -10.33 21.75 5.59
N ASP A 251 -10.53 20.79 4.68
CA ASP A 251 -10.07 20.84 3.29
C ASP A 251 -11.12 20.19 2.40
N ASP A 252 -11.44 20.83 1.27
CA ASP A 252 -12.44 20.36 0.31
C ASP A 252 -11.91 19.18 -0.55
N GLN A 253 -10.64 18.82 -0.39
CA GLN A 253 -9.99 17.77 -1.17
C GLN A 253 -10.19 16.38 -0.56
N ALA A 254 -11.04 15.56 -1.19
CA ALA A 254 -11.23 14.18 -0.81
C ALA A 254 -9.98 13.32 -1.06
N ILE A 255 -9.59 12.54 -0.04
CA ILE A 255 -8.48 11.59 -0.09
C ILE A 255 -9.08 10.19 -0.22
N TYR A 256 -8.74 9.45 -1.27
CA TYR A 256 -9.27 8.10 -1.43
C TYR A 256 -8.25 7.12 -1.99
N THR A 257 -8.49 5.85 -1.67
CA THR A 257 -7.73 4.73 -2.19
C THR A 257 -8.71 3.66 -2.61
N TRP A 258 -8.49 3.08 -3.79
CA TRP A 258 -9.27 1.96 -4.30
C TRP A 258 -8.32 0.85 -4.74
N ARG A 259 -8.26 -0.22 -3.95
CA ARG A 259 -7.40 -1.38 -4.19
C ARG A 259 -8.26 -2.52 -4.71
N ASN A 260 -7.88 -3.07 -5.85
CA ASN A 260 -8.53 -4.22 -6.45
C ASN A 260 -7.48 -5.29 -6.70
N GLN A 261 -7.83 -6.54 -6.43
CA GLN A 261 -6.97 -7.67 -6.74
C GLN A 261 -7.82 -8.83 -7.25
N VAL A 262 -7.40 -9.42 -8.36
CA VAL A 262 -7.98 -10.66 -8.89
C VAL A 262 -6.87 -11.69 -8.98
N SER A 263 -7.06 -12.82 -8.31
CA SER A 263 -6.10 -13.91 -8.25
C SER A 263 -6.70 -15.18 -8.83
N LEU A 264 -6.02 -15.77 -9.80
CA LEU A 264 -6.31 -17.07 -10.38
C LEU A 264 -5.34 -18.11 -9.84
N ARG A 265 -5.85 -19.09 -9.10
CA ARG A 265 -5.03 -20.18 -8.58
C ARG A 265 -4.66 -21.16 -9.69
N LEU A 266 -3.36 -21.26 -9.99
CA LEU A 266 -2.81 -22.22 -10.95
C LEU A 266 -2.49 -23.56 -10.28
N ALA A 267 -1.85 -23.50 -9.10
CA ALA A 267 -1.49 -24.64 -8.26
C ALA A 267 -1.67 -24.30 -6.77
N SER A 268 -1.36 -25.24 -5.87
CA SER A 268 -1.45 -24.99 -4.42
C SER A 268 -0.48 -23.91 -3.93
N PHE A 269 0.63 -23.72 -4.62
CA PHE A 269 1.71 -22.80 -4.27
C PHE A 269 1.95 -21.71 -5.33
N ILE A 270 1.18 -21.69 -6.42
CA ILE A 270 1.32 -20.72 -7.54
C ILE A 270 -0.02 -20.07 -7.87
N SER A 271 -0.06 -18.75 -7.96
CA SER A 271 -1.18 -17.97 -8.48
C SER A 271 -0.74 -16.94 -9.53
N LEU A 272 -1.67 -16.59 -10.41
CA LEU A 272 -1.57 -15.44 -11.30
C LEU A 272 -2.44 -14.33 -10.73
N ASN A 273 -1.84 -13.20 -10.42
CA ASN A 273 -2.48 -12.09 -9.74
C ASN A 273 -2.50 -10.86 -10.65
N TYR A 274 -3.61 -10.14 -10.61
CA TYR A 274 -3.73 -8.82 -11.20
C TYR A 274 -4.16 -7.84 -10.11
N ARG A 275 -3.33 -6.84 -9.85
CA ARG A 275 -3.60 -5.74 -8.91
C ARG A 275 -3.90 -4.48 -9.70
N PHE A 276 -4.94 -3.78 -9.27
CA PHE A 276 -5.30 -2.47 -9.80
C PHE A 276 -5.56 -1.53 -8.63
N ASN A 277 -4.69 -0.54 -8.47
CA ASN A 277 -4.80 0.45 -7.41
C ASN A 277 -5.09 1.83 -8.01
N VAL A 278 -5.98 2.57 -7.37
CA VAL A 278 -6.17 4.00 -7.59
C VAL A 278 -5.89 4.70 -6.28
N VAL A 279 -5.04 5.71 -6.29
CA VAL A 279 -4.74 6.53 -5.12
C VAL A 279 -4.89 7.99 -5.49
N ARG A 280 -5.61 8.74 -4.67
CA ARG A 280 -5.63 10.19 -4.73
C ARG A 280 -5.34 10.73 -3.34
N ASN A 281 -4.21 11.42 -3.22
CA ASN A 281 -3.82 12.10 -1.99
C ASN A 281 -3.16 13.44 -2.34
N PRO A 282 -3.94 14.54 -2.35
CA PRO A 282 -3.41 15.87 -2.71
C PRO A 282 -2.43 16.41 -1.66
N ASN A 283 -2.54 15.94 -0.41
CA ASN A 283 -1.86 16.55 0.72
C ASN A 283 -0.38 16.13 0.88
N ILE A 284 0.12 15.27 0.00
CA ILE A 284 1.53 14.83 -0.04
C ILE A 284 2.34 15.52 -1.15
N GLY A 285 1.77 16.54 -1.80
CA GLY A 285 2.47 17.33 -2.82
C GLY A 285 2.79 16.56 -4.11
N LEU A 286 2.11 15.43 -4.36
CA LEU A 286 2.28 14.58 -5.54
C LEU A 286 1.21 14.85 -6.63
N GLY A 287 0.65 16.06 -6.64
CA GLY A 287 -0.42 16.47 -7.55
C GLY A 287 -1.84 16.10 -7.08
N ASP A 288 -2.83 16.78 -7.67
CA ASP A 288 -4.25 16.60 -7.34
C ASP A 288 -4.93 15.46 -8.12
N GLU A 289 -4.21 14.89 -9.07
CA GLU A 289 -4.69 13.86 -9.99
C GLU A 289 -4.70 12.47 -9.31
N ALA A 290 -5.66 11.64 -9.73
CA ALA A 290 -5.71 10.26 -9.31
C ALA A 290 -4.61 9.45 -10.01
N GLN A 291 -3.76 8.82 -9.22
CA GLN A 291 -2.70 7.93 -9.69
C GLN A 291 -3.25 6.52 -9.81
N THR A 292 -2.85 5.81 -10.85
CA THR A 292 -3.21 4.42 -11.09
C THR A 292 -1.98 3.53 -11.17
N GLU A 293 -2.18 2.28 -10.74
CA GLU A 293 -1.17 1.25 -10.77
C GLU A 293 -1.82 -0.03 -11.27
N HIS A 294 -1.20 -0.62 -12.28
CA HIS A 294 -1.57 -1.90 -12.85
C HIS A 294 -0.40 -2.85 -12.67
N ASP A 295 -0.66 -4.01 -12.10
CA ASP A 295 0.39 -4.96 -11.81
C ASP A 295 -0.09 -6.40 -12.04
N VAL A 296 0.67 -7.14 -12.86
CA VAL A 296 0.42 -8.55 -13.16
C VAL A 296 1.55 -9.36 -12.57
N GLN A 297 1.23 -10.29 -11.68
CA GLN A 297 2.22 -11.05 -10.92
C GLN A 297 2.01 -12.55 -11.03
N ILE A 298 3.10 -13.30 -11.17
CA ILE A 298 3.12 -14.73 -10.88
C ILE A 298 3.67 -14.90 -9.48
N ARG A 299 2.81 -15.31 -8.55
CA ARG A 299 3.12 -15.39 -7.13
C ARG A 299 3.33 -16.82 -6.67
N PHE A 300 4.44 -17.04 -5.98
CA PHE A 300 4.77 -18.27 -5.29
C PHE A 300 4.54 -18.06 -3.79
N SER A 301 3.79 -18.94 -3.15
CA SER A 301 3.42 -18.77 -1.74
C SER A 301 3.53 -20.05 -0.92
N TYR A 302 3.92 -19.88 0.34
CA TYR A 302 4.00 -20.91 1.35
C TYR A 302 3.28 -20.44 2.61
N ASN A 303 2.32 -21.24 3.12
CA ASN A 303 1.68 -20.93 4.39
C ASN A 303 2.55 -21.49 5.52
N VAL A 304 2.87 -20.65 6.48
CA VAL A 304 3.67 -21.00 7.66
C VAL A 304 2.79 -21.67 8.72
N PHE A 305 1.60 -21.12 8.94
CA PHE A 305 0.53 -21.65 9.79
C PHE A 305 -0.83 -21.09 9.34
#